data_AF-A0A5K0WSU8-F1
#
_entry.id   AF-A0A5K0WSU8-F1
#
_cell.length_a   1.000
_cell.length_b   1.000
_cell.length_c   1.000
_cell.angle_alpha   90.00
_cell.angle_beta   90.00
_cell.angle_gamma   90.00
#
_symmetry.space_group_name_H-M   'P 1'
#
loop_
_entity.id
_entity.type
_entity.pdbx_description
1 polymer ?
#
loop_
_entity_poly.entity_id
_entity_poly.type
_entity_poly.pdbx_seq_one_letter_code
_entity_poly.pdbx_strand_id
1 'polypeptide(L)' 'SIPGVPSMRNGSNPAAWMLDVTSTDMEFDLGIDFSEHYCHSSLH' A
#
# COMPACT_ATOMS: atom_id res chain seq x y z
N SER A 1 -5.58 -7.06 6.46
CA SER A 1 -4.14 -6.98 6.15
C SER A 1 -3.91 -7.59 4.77
N ILE A 2 -3.30 -6.84 3.87
CA ILE A 2 -2.99 -7.32 2.51
C ILE A 2 -1.80 -8.29 2.62
N PRO A 3 -1.92 -9.55 2.17
CA PRO A 3 -0.80 -10.49 2.16
C PRO A 3 0.36 -9.94 1.33
N GLY A 4 1.57 -9.98 1.86
CA GLY A 4 2.77 -9.47 1.17
C GLY A 4 3.12 -8.00 1.47
N VAL A 5 2.16 -7.19 1.94
CA VAL A 5 2.45 -5.81 2.34
C VAL A 5 3.16 -5.80 3.70
N PRO A 6 4.35 -5.18 3.83
CA PRO A 6 5.02 -5.06 5.11
C PRO A 6 4.18 -4.25 6.08
N SER A 7 4.01 -4.75 7.30
CA SER A 7 3.25 -4.03 8.33
C SER A 7 3.95 -2.72 8.71
N MET A 8 3.17 -1.66 8.90
CA MET A 8 3.68 -0.37 9.35
C MET A 8 4.39 -0.54 10.71
N ARG A 9 5.64 -0.07 10.81
CA ARG A 9 6.39 -0.09 12.08
C ARG A 9 5.76 0.86 13.09
N ASN A 10 5.71 0.44 14.34
CA ASN A 10 5.14 1.23 15.42
C ASN A 10 5.97 2.52 15.64
N GLY A 11 5.34 3.69 15.49
CA GLY A 11 6.01 5.00 15.56
C GLY A 11 6.50 5.55 14.21
N SER A 12 6.25 4.87 13.10
CA SER A 12 6.53 5.38 11.74
C SER A 12 5.40 6.28 11.22
N ASN A 13 5.76 7.23 10.34
CA ASN A 13 4.79 8.09 9.66
C ASN A 13 3.98 7.26 8.65
N PRO A 14 2.63 7.22 8.75
CA PRO A 14 1.78 6.52 7.79
C PRO A 14 2.01 6.94 6.34
N ALA A 15 2.33 8.21 6.09
CA ALA A 15 2.59 8.72 4.73
C ALA A 15 3.89 8.16 4.15
N ALA A 16 4.94 8.01 4.97
CA ALA A 16 6.20 7.43 4.52
C ALA A 16 6.04 5.93 4.22
N TRP A 17 5.32 5.22 5.09
CA TRP A 17 5.00 3.81 4.84
C TRP A 17 4.15 3.65 3.56
N MET A 18 3.14 4.50 3.37
CA MET A 18 2.31 4.46 2.16
C MET A 18 3.15 4.70 0.89
N LEU A 19 4.11 5.63 0.94
CA LEU A 19 5.01 5.93 -0.17
C LEU A 19 5.85 4.71 -0.58
N ASP A 20 6.38 3.98 0.41
CA ASP A 20 7.19 2.78 0.15
C ASP A 20 6.33 1.65 -0.45
N VAL A 21 5.12 1.42 0.07
CA VAL A 21 4.24 0.34 -0.40
C VAL A 21 3.58 0.63 -1.75
N THR A 22 3.34 1.89 -2.11
CA THR A 22 2.84 2.29 -3.43
C THR A 22 3.96 2.51 -4.45
N SER A 23 5.20 2.11 -4.14
CA SER A 23 6.28 2.15 -5.12
C SER A 23 6.05 1.12 -6.22
N THR A 24 6.42 1.45 -7.46
CA THR A 24 6.23 0.59 -8.63
C THR A 24 6.84 -0.81 -8.45
N ASP A 25 7.97 -0.91 -7.76
CA ASP A 25 8.61 -2.21 -7.45
C ASP A 25 7.71 -3.07 -6.53
N MET A 26 7.11 -2.46 -5.50
CA MET A 26 6.18 -3.16 -4.59
C MET A 26 4.86 -3.51 -5.29
N GLU A 27 4.32 -2.61 -6.11
CA GLU A 27 3.11 -2.88 -6.89
C GLU A 27 3.30 -4.05 -7.85
N PHE A 28 4.47 -4.13 -8.48
CA PHE A 28 4.85 -5.25 -9.34
C PHE A 28 4.97 -6.57 -8.57
N ASP A 29 5.66 -6.56 -7.43
CA ASP A 29 5.84 -7.75 -6.58
C ASP A 29 4.51 -8.24 -5.97
N LEU A 30 3.61 -7.32 -5.62
CA LEU A 30 2.30 -7.64 -5.06
C LEU A 30 1.26 -7.96 -6.14
N GLY A 31 1.48 -7.52 -7.38
CA GLY A 31 0.51 -7.60 -8.47
C GLY A 31 -0.75 -6.75 -8.20
N ILE A 32 -0.62 -5.65 -7.46
CA ILE A 32 -1.72 -4.77 -7.05
C ILE A 32 -1.41 -3.35 -7.51
N ASP A 33 -2.35 -2.72 -8.22
CA ASP A 33 -2.35 -1.28 -8.46
C ASP A 33 -3.11 -0.59 -7.33
N PHE A 34 -2.40 0.13 -6.46
CA PHE A 34 -3.04 0.79 -5.31
C PHE A 34 -3.95 1.94 -5.75
N SER A 35 -3.69 2.56 -6.90
CA SER A 35 -4.51 3.66 -7.41
C SER A 35 -5.87 3.16 -7.86
N GLU A 36 -5.92 2.03 -8.60
CA GLU A 36 -7.15 1.38 -8.99
C GLU A 36 -7.89 0.84 -7.76
N HIS A 37 -7.15 0.21 -6.84
CA HIS A 37 -7.72 -0.35 -5.63
C HIS A 37 -8.30 0.72 -4.70
N TYR A 38 -7.69 1.92 -4.63
CA TYR A 38 -8.23 3.07 -3.90
C TYR A 38 -9.48 3.62 -4.58
N CYS A 39 -9.47 3.77 -5.91
CA CYS A 39 -10.64 4.24 -6.67
C CYS A 39 -11.85 3.29 -6.56
N HIS A 40 -11.60 1.98 -6.51
CA HIS A 40 -12.64 0.97 -6.30
C HIS A 40 -12.97 0.71 -4.83
N SER A 41 -12.13 1.16 -3.89
CA SER A 41 -12.48 1.08 -2.48
C SER A 41 -13.61 2.07 -2.21
N SER A 42 -14.76 1.54 -1.79
CA SER A 42 -15.88 2.36 -1.32
C SER A 42 -15.42 3.14 -0.09
N LEU A 43 -15.07 4.42 -0.28
CA LEU A 43 -14.90 5.41 0.78
C LEU A 43 -16.26 5.65 1.45
N HIS A 44 -16.71 4.71 2.28
CA HIS A 44 -17.91 4.81 3.11
C HIS A 44 -17.54 5.16 4.54
#